data_AF-A0A7V3BRR8-F1
#
_entry.id   AF-A0A7V3BRR8-F1
#
_cell.length_a   1.000
_cell.length_b   1.000
_cell.length_c   1.000
_cell.angle_alpha   90.00
_cell.angle_beta   90.00
_cell.angle_gamma   90.00
#
_symmetry.space_group_name_H-M   'P 1'
#
loop_
_entity.id
_entity.type
_entity.pdbx_description
1 polymer ?
#
loop_
_entity_poly.entity_id
_entity_poly.type
_entity_poly.pdbx_seq_one_letter_code
_entity_poly.pdbx_strand_id
1 'polypeptide(L)'
;MNDFYLVRLYDAARRAWLDIVMLKSAMWRAIDGDATPCELDEAARLLPMPLRVTTRGEELIVITYEEWKQRVLHVQSRAKGGAS
;
A
#
# COMPACT_ATOMS: atom_id res chain seq x y z
N MET A 1 -14.37 -0.61 11.97
CA MET A 1 -14.05 -0.38 10.54
C MET A 1 -12.56 -0.61 10.38
N ASN A 2 -12.11 -1.41 9.42
CA ASN A 2 -10.69 -1.72 9.26
C ASN A 2 -9.99 -0.63 8.44
N ASP A 3 -8.79 -0.23 8.86
CA ASP A 3 -7.98 0.79 8.18
C ASP A 3 -7.13 0.24 7.03
N PHE A 4 -6.97 -1.09 7.01
CA PHE A 4 -6.24 -1.81 5.98
C PHE A 4 -6.82 -3.21 5.73
N TYR A 5 -6.50 -3.76 4.57
CA TYR A 5 -6.81 -5.12 4.16
C TYR A 5 -5.56 -5.78 3.59
N LEU A 6 -5.31 -7.03 3.98
CA LEU A 6 -4.31 -7.89 3.34
C LEU A 6 -5.01 -8.69 2.24
N VAL A 7 -4.54 -8.56 1.01
CA VAL A 7 -5.18 -9.14 -0.16
C VAL A 7 -4.13 -9.82 -1.03
N ARG A 8 -4.53 -10.88 -1.73
CA ARG A 8 -3.73 -11.50 -2.78
C ARG A 8 -4.17 -11.03 -4.14
N LEU A 9 -3.25 -10.42 -4.89
CA LEU A 9 -3.47 -10.00 -6.27
C LEU A 9 -2.77 -10.98 -7.21
N TYR A 10 -3.49 -11.52 -8.18
CA TYR A 10 -2.89 -12.35 -9.20
C TYR A 10 -2.27 -11.47 -10.29
N ASP A 11 -0.95 -11.58 -10.47
CA ASP A 11 -0.24 -10.98 -11.59
C ASP A 11 -0.20 -12.00 -12.75
N ALA A 12 -1.02 -11.74 -13.77
CA ALA A 12 -1.09 -12.60 -14.95
C ALA A 12 0.21 -12.59 -15.78
N ALA A 13 0.95 -11.47 -15.80
CA ALA A 13 2.20 -11.35 -16.56
C ALA A 13 3.31 -12.19 -15.91
N ARG A 14 3.39 -12.19 -14.57
CA ARG A 14 4.36 -13.00 -13.80
C ARG A 14 3.86 -14.40 -13.46
N ARG A 15 2.58 -14.70 -13.73
CA ARG A 15 1.88 -15.94 -13.33
C ARG A 15 2.07 -16.25 -11.84
N ALA A 16 2.02 -15.22 -11.00
CA ALA A 16 2.32 -15.30 -9.58
C ALA A 16 1.29 -14.54 -8.75
N TRP A 17 1.11 -14.97 -7.51
CA TRP A 17 0.32 -14.23 -6.52
C TRP A 17 1.22 -13.24 -5.79
N LEU A 18 0.76 -12.00 -5.69
CA LEU A 18 1.40 -10.92 -4.95
C LEU A 18 0.60 -10.67 -3.66
N ASP A 19 1.29 -10.67 -2.52
CA ASP A 19 0.72 -10.24 -1.26
C ASP A 19 0.75 -8.70 -1.21
N ILE A 20 -0.42 -8.08 -1.18
CA ILE A 20 -0.60 -6.63 -1.19
C ILE A 20 -1.37 -6.17 0.05
N VAL A 21 -1.18 -4.90 0.39
CA VAL A 21 -1.96 -4.17 1.39
C VAL A 21 -2.79 -3.12 0.67
N MET A 22 -4.09 -3.11 0.96
CA MET A 22 -4.98 -2.01 0.60
C MET A 22 -5.20 -1.15 1.84
N LEU A 23 -4.91 0.15 1.75
CA LEU A 23 -4.97 1.09 2.85
C LEU A 23 -5.97 2.19 2.53
N LYS A 24 -6.67 2.71 3.53
CA LYS A 24 -7.35 4.01 3.38
C LYS A 24 -6.32 5.13 3.33
N SER A 25 -6.62 6.19 2.59
CA SER A 25 -5.71 7.35 2.43
C SER A 25 -5.29 7.98 3.77
N ALA A 26 -6.15 7.94 4.79
CA ALA A 26 -5.83 8.41 6.14
C ALA A 26 -4.65 7.64 6.76
N MET A 27 -4.63 6.31 6.63
CA MET A 27 -3.53 5.47 7.12
C MET A 27 -2.25 5.70 6.30
N TRP A 28 -2.38 5.88 4.98
CA TRP A 28 -1.23 6.14 4.12
C TRP A 28 -0.48 7.43 4.50
N ARG A 29 -1.21 8.49 4.85
CA ARG A 29 -0.60 9.75 5.33
C ARG A 29 0.23 9.56 6.60
N ALA A 30 -0.16 8.63 7.48
CA ALA A 30 0.60 8.34 8.70
C ALA A 30 1.94 7.63 8.43
N ILE A 31 2.11 7.05 7.23
CA ILE A 31 3.36 6.41 6.81
C ILE A 31 4.11 7.18 5.71
N ASP A 32 3.77 8.47 5.55
CA ASP A 32 4.54 9.51 4.86
C ASP A 32 5.04 9.07 3.47
N GLY A 33 4.10 8.72 2.59
CA GLY A 33 4.42 8.27 1.24
C GLY A 33 3.64 8.98 0.15
N ASP A 34 4.28 9.13 -1.01
CA ASP A 34 3.60 9.45 -2.26
C ASP A 34 3.07 8.16 -2.91
N ALA A 35 1.91 8.27 -3.57
CA ALA A 35 1.31 7.17 -4.31
C ALA A 35 0.95 7.63 -5.72
N THR A 36 1.24 6.77 -6.70
CA THR A 36 0.97 7.05 -8.12
C THR A 36 -0.49 6.74 -8.45
N PRO A 37 -1.25 7.69 -9.02
CA PRO A 37 -2.64 7.43 -9.45
C PRO A 37 -2.68 6.38 -10.54
N CYS A 38 -3.56 5.39 -10.42
CA CYS A 38 -3.84 4.42 -11.48
C CYS A 38 -5.24 3.81 -11.31
N GLU A 39 -5.68 3.09 -12.35
CA GLU A 39 -6.86 2.24 -12.27
C GLU A 39 -6.51 0.87 -11.67
N LEU A 40 -7.50 0.22 -11.04
CA LEU A 40 -7.28 -1.05 -10.33
C LEU A 40 -6.81 -2.19 -11.26
N ASP A 41 -7.25 -2.19 -12.51
CA ASP A 41 -6.84 -3.15 -13.54
C ASP A 41 -5.38 -2.97 -13.99
N GLU A 42 -4.81 -1.77 -13.83
CA GLU A 42 -3.41 -1.48 -14.08
C GLU A 42 -2.50 -1.83 -12.90
N ALA A 43 -3.08 -1.95 -11.69
CA ALA A 43 -2.32 -2.05 -10.46
C ALA A 43 -1.32 -3.23 -10.45
N ALA A 44 -1.73 -4.39 -10.95
CA ALA A 44 -0.84 -5.56 -11.02
C ALA A 44 0.45 -5.31 -11.82
N ARG A 45 0.38 -4.46 -12.87
CA ARG A 45 1.52 -4.15 -13.73
C ARG A 45 2.44 -3.09 -13.15
N LEU A 46 1.89 -2.16 -12.37
CA LEU A 46 2.63 -1.03 -11.81
C LEU A 46 3.32 -1.37 -10.48
N LEU A 47 2.86 -2.40 -9.78
CA LEU A 47 3.55 -2.91 -8.59
C LEU A 47 5.01 -3.31 -8.90
N PRO A 48 5.96 -2.96 -8.01
CA PRO A 48 5.76 -2.78 -6.58
C PRO A 48 5.59 -1.34 -6.06
N MET A 49 5.47 -0.32 -6.93
CA MET A 49 5.32 1.06 -6.46
C MET A 49 4.00 1.26 -5.67
N PRO A 50 3.93 2.19 -4.70
CA PRO A 50 2.67 2.54 -4.05
C PRO A 50 1.71 3.19 -5.05
N LEU A 51 0.47 2.70 -5.08
CA LEU A 51 -0.53 3.10 -6.06
C LEU A 51 -1.75 3.69 -5.36
N ARG A 52 -2.34 4.71 -5.96
CA ARG A 52 -3.61 5.30 -5.53
C ARG A 52 -4.68 4.91 -6.54
N VAL A 53 -5.64 4.11 -6.09
CA VAL A 53 -6.77 3.61 -6.90
C VAL A 53 -8.07 4.17 -6.36
N THR A 54 -8.98 4.54 -7.27
CA THR A 54 -10.35 4.91 -6.91
C THR A 54 -11.28 3.78 -7.32
N THR A 55 -12.00 3.20 -6.37
CA THR A 55 -12.97 2.13 -6.65
C THR A 55 -14.25 2.35 -5.89
N ARG A 56 -15.40 2.23 -6.57
CA ARG A 56 -16.73 2.45 -5.97
C ARG A 56 -16.87 3.79 -5.23
N GLY A 57 -16.16 4.82 -5.66
CA GLY A 57 -16.15 6.14 -5.03
C GLY A 57 -15.24 6.27 -3.81
N GLU A 58 -14.48 5.23 -3.45
CA GLU A 58 -13.50 5.25 -2.38
C GLU A 58 -12.07 5.29 -2.93
N GLU A 59 -11.23 6.12 -2.33
CA GLU A 59 -9.79 6.15 -2.60
C GLU A 59 -9.08 5.15 -1.68
N LEU A 60 -8.28 4.28 -2.29
CA LEU A 60 -7.46 3.29 -1.60
C LEU A 60 -6.03 3.36 -2.10
N ILE A 61 -5.09 3.06 -1.21
CA ILE A 61 -3.69 2.88 -1.56
C ILE A 61 -3.38 1.40 -1.65
N VAL A 62 -2.81 0.97 -2.76
CA VAL A 62 -2.36 -0.41 -2.99
C VAL A 62 -0.84 -0.42 -2.96
N ILE A 63 -0.27 -1.30 -2.15
CA ILE A 63 1.18 -1.42 -1.97
C ILE A 63 1.54 -2.87 -1.71
N THR A 64 2.76 -3.29 -2.01
CA THR A 64 3.21 -4.65 -1.63
C THR A 64 3.31 -4.77 -0.10
N TYR A 65 3.08 -5.98 0.40
CA TYR A 65 3.25 -6.26 1.84
C TYR A 65 4.65 -5.92 2.34
N GLU A 66 5.68 -6.25 1.56
CA GLU A 66 7.07 -5.99 1.93
C GLU A 66 7.36 -4.50 2.08
N GLU A 67 6.95 -3.69 1.10
CA GLU A 67 7.15 -2.24 1.14
C GLU A 67 6.36 -1.59 2.28
N TRP A 68 5.10 -2.00 2.49
CA TRP A 68 4.31 -1.54 3.62
C TRP A 68 4.99 -1.82 4.97
N LYS A 69 5.49 -3.05 5.14
CA LYS A 69 6.18 -3.47 6.36
C LYS A 69 7.44 -2.64 6.61
N GLN A 70 8.23 -2.37 5.58
CA GLN A 70 9.43 -1.52 5.70
C GLN A 70 9.07 -0.10 6.15
N ARG A 71 8.05 0.51 5.56
CA ARG A 71 7.59 1.86 5.94
C ARG A 71 7.08 1.93 7.37
N VAL A 72 6.26 0.96 7.78
CA VAL A 72 5.77 0.88 9.16
C VAL A 72 6.92 0.77 10.16
N LEU A 73 7.91 -0.10 9.89
CA LEU A 73 9.09 -0.24 10.74
C LEU A 73 9.89 1.07 10.83
N HIS A 74 10.04 1.79 9.72
CA HIS A 74 10.73 3.08 9.69
C HIS A 74 10.02 4.14 10.55
N VAL A 75 8.69 4.24 10.44
CA VAL A 75 7.88 5.16 11.27
C VAL A 75 7.99 4.80 12.74
N GLN A 76 7.90 3.52 13.09
CA GLN A 76 8.04 3.06 14.48
C GLN A 76 9.43 3.33 15.05
N SER A 77 10.48 3.21 14.23
CA SER A 77 11.85 3.54 14.63
C SER A 77 12.00 5.04 14.92
N ARG A 78 11.49 5.90 14.03
CA ARG A 78 11.46 7.36 14.25
C ARG A 78 10.72 7.74 15.53
N ALA A 79 9.57 7.12 15.79
CA ALA A 79 8.79 7.36 17.00
C ALA A 79 9.54 6.95 18.29
N LYS A 80 10.36 5.89 18.25
CA LYS A 80 11.20 5.47 19.38
C LYS A 80 12.44 6.33 19.57
N GLY A 81 13.03 6.85 18.48
CA GLY A 81 14.22 7.69 18.50
C GLY A 81 13.99 9.16 18.89
N GLY A 82 12.74 9.65 18.82
CA GLY A 82 12.36 10.99 19.25
C GLY A 82 11.98 11.11 20.74
N ALA A 83 12.13 10.03 21.52
CA ALA A 83 11.79 9.96 22.94
C ALA A 83 13.04 9.95 23.85
N SER A 84 14.16 10.53 23.40
CA SER A 84 15.40 10.67 24.19
C SER A 84 15.76 12.14 24.39
#